data_AF-A0A964YEL1-F1
#
_entry.id   AF-A0A964YEL1-F1
#
_cell.length_a   1.000
_cell.length_b   1.000
_cell.length_c   1.000
_cell.angle_alpha   90.00
_cell.angle_beta   90.00
_cell.angle_gamma   90.00
#
_symmetry.space_group_name_H-M   'P 1'
#
loop_
_entity.id
_entity.type
_entity.pdbx_description
1 polymer ?
#
loop_
_entity_poly.entity_id
_entity_poly.type
_entity_poly.pdbx_seq_one_letter_code
_entity_poly.pdbx_strand_id
1 'polypeptide(L)'
;MAFFESFTAAIRQKWLDYYQANRPWLVLQMEGRSTRTPDGGRRPPSALLLGVVNALEPKLGNLMVPFFQLNADEDALVEVLGLDFDPDLAINGAVVPPSMDANDPEVSGLLTMSEPSENF
;
A
#
# COMPACT_ATOMS: atom_id res chain seq x y z
N MET A 1 -3.10 23.43 -4.62
CA MET A 1 -3.30 21.96 -4.51
C MET A 1 -2.43 21.30 -3.44
N ALA A 2 -1.31 21.91 -3.01
CA ALA A 2 -0.41 21.39 -1.97
C ALA A 2 -1.04 20.96 -0.62
N PHE A 3 -2.20 21.52 -0.23
CA PHE A 3 -2.88 21.11 1.01
C PHE A 3 -3.41 19.68 0.94
N PHE A 4 -4.06 19.30 -0.17
CA PHE A 4 -4.61 17.94 -0.30
C PHE A 4 -3.50 16.90 -0.45
N GLU A 5 -2.45 17.22 -1.23
CA GLU A 5 -1.28 16.35 -1.39
C GLU A 5 -0.52 16.13 -0.08
N SER A 6 -0.28 17.19 0.71
CA SER A 6 0.34 17.04 2.03
C SER A 6 -0.55 16.27 3.01
N PHE A 7 -1.87 16.42 2.89
CA PHE A 7 -2.83 15.69 3.70
C PHE A 7 -2.85 14.18 3.38
N THR A 8 -2.93 13.81 2.10
CA THR A 8 -2.89 12.39 1.68
C THR A 8 -1.52 11.77 1.97
N ALA A 9 -0.43 12.50 1.80
CA ALA A 9 0.90 12.04 2.20
C ALA A 9 1.00 11.76 3.72
N ALA A 10 0.42 12.63 4.56
CA ALA A 10 0.38 12.42 6.00
C ALA A 10 -0.47 11.19 6.39
N ILE A 11 -1.62 10.98 5.74
CA ILE A 11 -2.46 9.79 5.95
C ILE A 11 -1.68 8.53 5.54
N ARG A 12 -1.02 8.55 4.38
CA ARG A 12 -0.22 7.44 3.89
C ARG A 12 0.87 7.05 4.88
N GLN A 13 1.61 8.01 5.41
CA GLN A 13 2.65 7.74 6.41
C GLN A 13 2.06 7.11 7.67
N LYS A 14 0.96 7.68 8.21
CA LYS A 14 0.28 7.13 9.39
C LYS A 14 -0.22 5.70 9.16
N TRP A 15 -0.74 5.41 7.97
CA TRP A 15 -1.17 4.07 7.59
C TRP A 15 0.01 3.09 7.59
N LEU A 16 1.15 3.47 7.00
CA LEU A 16 2.35 2.63 6.99
C LEU A 16 2.88 2.37 8.40
N ASP A 17 2.97 3.40 9.24
CA ASP A 17 3.40 3.27 10.64
C ASP A 17 2.48 2.32 11.42
N TYR A 18 1.16 2.49 11.24
CA TYR A 18 0.17 1.59 11.83
C TYR A 18 0.34 0.17 11.32
N TYR A 19 0.44 -0.02 10.01
CA TYR A 19 0.58 -1.34 9.38
C TYR A 19 1.82 -2.05 9.91
N GLN A 20 2.97 -1.36 9.97
CA GLN A 20 4.20 -1.93 10.48
C GLN A 20 4.07 -2.38 11.94
N ALA A 21 3.47 -1.55 12.81
CA ALA A 21 3.27 -1.89 14.22
C ALA A 21 2.25 -3.03 14.44
N ASN A 22 1.33 -3.23 13.50
CA ASN A 22 0.20 -4.15 13.60
C ASN A 22 0.25 -5.31 12.60
N ARG A 23 1.39 -5.46 11.91
CA ARG A 23 1.56 -6.37 10.78
C ARG A 23 1.07 -7.79 11.04
N PRO A 24 1.35 -8.44 12.19
CA PRO A 24 1.01 -9.84 12.39
C PRO A 24 -0.48 -10.15 12.22
N TRP A 25 -1.38 -9.32 12.77
CA TRP A 25 -2.82 -9.59 12.65
C TRP A 25 -3.37 -9.11 11.31
N LEU A 26 -2.81 -8.06 10.72
CA LEU A 26 -3.21 -7.56 9.40
C LEU A 26 -2.92 -8.59 8.31
N VAL A 27 -1.75 -9.23 8.35
CA VAL A 27 -1.40 -10.32 7.45
C VAL A 27 -2.39 -11.48 7.60
N LEU A 28 -2.69 -11.91 8.84
CA LEU A 28 -3.69 -12.96 9.10
C LEU A 28 -5.09 -12.58 8.60
N GLN A 29 -5.50 -11.32 8.76
CA GLN A 29 -6.78 -10.84 8.26
C GLN A 29 -6.82 -10.89 6.71
N MET A 30 -5.71 -10.52 6.07
CA MET A 30 -5.55 -10.54 4.61
C MET A 30 -5.55 -11.94 4.00
N GLU A 31 -5.22 -12.99 4.75
CA GLU A 31 -5.37 -14.39 4.28
C GLU A 31 -6.82 -14.72 3.95
N GLY A 32 -7.78 -14.17 4.70
CA GLY A 32 -9.20 -14.37 4.47
C GLY A 32 -9.80 -13.38 3.45
N ARG A 33 -9.48 -12.09 3.60
CA ARG A 33 -10.00 -11.04 2.71
C ARG A 33 -8.91 -10.01 2.42
N SER A 34 -8.48 -9.95 1.16
CA SER A 34 -7.53 -8.98 0.63
C SER A 34 -8.00 -8.43 -0.71
N THR A 35 -7.63 -7.21 -1.04
CA THR A 35 -7.83 -6.60 -2.35
C THR A 35 -6.51 -6.56 -3.11
N ARG A 36 -6.54 -6.85 -4.42
CA ARG A 36 -5.36 -6.71 -5.29
C ARG A 36 -5.11 -5.24 -5.58
N THR A 37 -3.84 -4.86 -5.59
CA THR A 37 -3.39 -3.49 -5.85
C THR A 37 -2.76 -3.37 -7.24
N PRO A 38 -2.72 -2.17 -7.84
CA PRO A 38 -2.15 -1.94 -9.16
C PRO A 38 -0.64 -2.26 -9.26
N ASP A 39 0.08 -2.20 -8.15
CA ASP A 39 1.50 -2.55 -8.02
C ASP A 39 1.75 -4.07 -7.98
N GLY A 40 0.72 -4.90 -8.17
CA GLY A 40 0.81 -6.36 -8.21
C GLY A 40 0.81 -7.02 -6.83
N GLY A 41 0.71 -6.24 -5.76
CA GLY A 41 0.63 -6.73 -4.40
C GLY A 41 -0.80 -6.90 -3.89
N ARG A 42 -0.94 -6.87 -2.56
CA ARG A 42 -2.22 -6.97 -1.86
C ARG A 42 -2.30 -5.96 -0.73
N ARG A 43 -3.52 -5.46 -0.50
CA ARG A 43 -3.85 -4.63 0.65
C ARG A 43 -5.03 -5.19 1.43
N PRO A 44 -5.23 -4.75 2.68
CA PRO A 44 -6.47 -5.02 3.41
C PRO A 44 -7.70 -4.46 2.69
N PRO A 45 -8.91 -4.99 2.99
CA PRO A 45 -10.15 -4.50 2.40
C PRO A 45 -10.40 -3.02 2.69
N SER A 46 -11.06 -2.34 1.76
CA SER A 46 -11.23 -0.87 1.79
C SER A 46 -11.93 -0.37 3.04
N ALA A 47 -13.02 -1.01 3.48
CA ALA A 47 -13.67 -0.70 4.77
C ALA A 47 -12.70 -0.72 5.97
N LEU A 48 -11.80 -1.70 6.06
CA LEU A 48 -10.84 -1.79 7.16
C LEU A 48 -9.85 -0.64 7.08
N LEU A 49 -9.30 -0.43 5.89
CA LEU A 49 -8.31 0.60 5.64
C LEU A 49 -8.89 2.00 5.96
N LEU A 50 -10.08 2.31 5.42
CA LEU A 50 -10.81 3.55 5.70
C LEU A 50 -11.15 3.72 7.18
N GLY A 51 -11.59 2.65 7.86
CA GLY A 51 -11.88 2.68 9.29
C GLY A 51 -10.64 3.02 10.12
N VAL A 52 -9.49 2.43 9.80
CA VAL A 52 -8.21 2.70 10.47
C VAL A 52 -7.75 4.12 10.20
N VAL A 53 -7.67 4.57 8.94
CA VAL A 53 -7.16 5.92 8.65
C VAL A 53 -8.07 7.00 9.20
N ASN A 54 -9.38 6.75 9.29
CA ASN A 54 -10.33 7.63 9.96
C ASN A 54 -10.05 7.78 11.47
N ALA A 55 -9.59 6.71 12.12
CA ALA A 55 -9.18 6.75 13.52
C ALA A 55 -7.81 7.44 13.72
N LEU A 56 -6.88 7.30 12.76
CA LEU A 56 -5.53 7.88 12.82
C LEU A 56 -5.50 9.38 12.46
N GLU A 57 -6.42 9.85 11.63
CA GLU A 57 -6.54 11.24 11.21
C GLU A 57 -7.97 11.75 11.37
N PRO A 58 -8.32 12.33 12.54
CA PRO A 58 -9.67 12.83 12.80
C PRO A 58 -10.18 13.86 11.78
N LYS A 59 -9.26 14.59 11.12
CA LYS A 59 -9.64 15.54 10.06
C LYS A 59 -10.20 14.83 8.83
N LEU A 60 -9.77 13.59 8.56
CA LEU A 60 -10.35 12.77 7.49
C LEU A 60 -11.81 12.43 7.79
N GLY A 61 -12.16 12.17 9.06
CA GLY A 61 -13.53 11.88 9.46
C GLY A 61 -14.54 12.97 9.13
N ASN A 62 -14.13 14.24 9.19
CA ASN A 62 -14.97 15.35 8.75
C ASN A 62 -15.23 15.35 7.23
N LEU A 63 -14.38 14.69 6.44
CA LEU A 63 -14.49 14.55 5.00
C LEU A 63 -15.18 13.25 4.57
N MET A 64 -15.21 12.22 5.42
CA MET A 64 -15.79 10.93 5.07
C MET A 64 -17.29 11.01 4.75
N VAL A 65 -18.06 11.79 5.52
CA VAL A 65 -19.52 11.94 5.27
C VAL A 65 -19.81 12.52 3.88
N PRO A 66 -19.25 13.68 3.48
CA PRO A 66 -19.50 14.20 2.13
C PRO A 66 -18.92 13.33 1.02
N PHE A 67 -17.79 12.64 1.24
CA PHE A 67 -17.22 11.73 0.26
C PHE A 67 -18.11 10.52 -0.01
N PHE A 68 -18.64 9.88 1.04
CA PHE A 68 -19.58 8.76 0.89
C PHE A 68 -20.93 9.18 0.27
N GLN A 69 -21.36 10.43 0.49
CA GLN A 69 -22.55 10.96 -0.18
C GLN A 69 -22.32 11.17 -1.69
N LEU A 70 -21.09 11.47 -2.11
CA LEU A 70 -20.73 11.67 -3.50
C LEU A 70 -20.46 10.35 -4.24
N ASN A 71 -19.71 9.46 -3.60
CA ASN A 71 -19.42 8.13 -4.09
C ASN A 71 -19.29 7.15 -2.91
N ALA A 72 -20.15 6.12 -2.89
CA ALA A 72 -20.14 5.09 -1.86
C ALA A 72 -19.16 3.94 -2.16
N ASP A 73 -18.46 3.99 -3.29
CA ASP A 73 -17.43 3.02 -3.64
C ASP A 73 -16.18 3.23 -2.78
N GLU A 74 -15.96 2.31 -1.83
CA GLU A 74 -14.84 2.35 -0.91
C GLU A 74 -13.49 2.21 -1.63
N ASP A 75 -13.41 1.43 -2.71
CA ASP A 75 -12.16 1.24 -3.47
C ASP A 75 -11.76 2.55 -4.16
N ALA A 76 -12.73 3.25 -4.76
CA ALA A 76 -12.49 4.57 -5.35
C ALA A 76 -12.04 5.60 -4.30
N LEU A 77 -12.58 5.55 -3.07
CA LEU A 77 -12.13 6.42 -1.99
C LEU A 77 -10.69 6.11 -1.56
N VAL A 78 -10.32 4.84 -1.46
CA VAL A 78 -8.95 4.40 -1.15
C VAL A 78 -7.97 4.88 -2.23
N GLU A 79 -8.34 4.80 -3.51
CA GLU A 79 -7.56 5.31 -4.63
C GLU A 79 -7.33 6.82 -4.53
N VAL A 80 -8.39 7.61 -4.32
CA VAL A 80 -8.32 9.07 -4.19
C VAL A 80 -7.45 9.51 -3.00
N LEU A 81 -7.45 8.74 -1.91
CA LEU A 81 -6.59 8.97 -0.74
C LEU A 81 -5.13 8.54 -0.98
N GLY A 82 -4.82 7.91 -2.11
CA GLY A 82 -3.48 7.44 -2.44
C GLY A 82 -3.05 6.23 -1.61
N LEU A 83 -4.00 5.38 -1.23
CA LEU A 83 -3.79 4.23 -0.36
C LEU A 83 -3.94 2.87 -1.08
N ASP A 84 -4.13 2.90 -2.40
CA ASP A 84 -4.24 1.70 -3.25
C ASP A 84 -2.86 1.15 -3.64
N PHE A 85 -2.12 0.68 -2.64
CA PHE A 85 -0.79 0.09 -2.81
C PHE A 85 -0.56 -1.02 -1.77
N ASP A 86 0.42 -1.89 -2.02
CA ASP A 86 0.81 -2.93 -1.08
C ASP A 86 1.70 -2.34 0.04
N PRO A 87 1.25 -2.40 1.31
CA PRO A 87 2.02 -1.84 2.42
C PRO A 87 3.31 -2.59 2.70
N ASP A 88 3.39 -3.90 2.44
CA ASP A 88 4.62 -4.67 2.57
C ASP A 88 5.63 -4.26 1.50
N LEU A 89 5.20 -4.05 0.25
CA LEU A 89 6.10 -3.56 -0.81
C LEU A 89 6.61 -2.14 -0.50
N ALA A 90 5.74 -1.27 -0.01
CA ALA A 90 6.08 0.10 0.35
C ALA A 90 7.07 0.18 1.52
N ILE A 91 6.96 -0.69 2.53
CA ILE A 91 7.88 -0.72 3.68
C ILE A 91 9.24 -1.32 3.27
N ASN A 92 9.24 -2.38 2.46
CA ASN A 92 10.45 -3.09 2.06
C ASN A 92 11.23 -2.39 0.93
N GLY A 93 10.75 -1.23 0.45
CA GLY A 93 11.42 -0.45 -0.59
C GLY A 93 11.32 -1.04 -2.00
N ALA A 94 10.41 -2.01 -2.23
CA ALA A 94 10.14 -2.54 -3.55
C ALA A 94 9.23 -1.56 -4.32
N VAL A 95 9.75 -0.38 -4.62
CA VAL A 95 9.20 0.45 -5.70
C VAL A 95 9.57 -0.28 -6.98
N VAL A 96 8.72 -1.20 -7.44
CA VAL A 96 8.68 -1.52 -8.86
C VAL A 96 7.84 -0.42 -9.49
N PRO A 97 8.44 0.61 -10.13
CA PRO A 97 7.67 1.60 -10.85
C PRO A 97 6.79 0.89 -11.90
N PRO A 98 5.57 1.37 -12.16
CA PRO A 98 4.70 0.83 -13.20
C PRO A 98 5.23 1.27 -14.57
N SER A 99 6.36 0.68 -14.97
CA SER A 99 7.00 0.68 -16.30
C SER A 99 8.47 0.25 -16.15
N MET A 100 8.70 -0.99 -15.75
CA MET A 100 9.99 -1.65 -15.99
C MET A 100 9.76 -2.72 -17.05
N ASP A 101 10.00 -2.33 -18.30
CA ASP A 101 10.14 -3.26 -19.40
C ASP A 101 11.15 -4.33 -19.01
N ALA A 102 10.81 -5.59 -19.22
CA ALA A 102 11.61 -6.77 -18.87
C ALA A 102 12.94 -6.91 -19.66
N ASN A 103 13.46 -5.81 -20.22
CA ASN A 103 14.67 -5.74 -21.04
C ASN A 103 15.75 -4.81 -20.43
N ASP A 104 15.64 -4.39 -19.18
CA ASP A 104 16.69 -3.61 -18.52
C ASP A 104 17.88 -4.50 -18.12
N PRO A 105 19.10 -4.26 -18.67
CA PRO A 105 20.26 -5.10 -18.42
C PRO A 105 20.78 -5.06 -16.97
N GLU A 106 20.35 -4.11 -16.12
CA GLU A 106 20.83 -4.05 -14.73
C GLU A 106 20.26 -5.16 -13.82
N VAL A 107 19.14 -5.78 -14.19
CA VAL A 107 18.54 -6.88 -13.40
C VAL A 107 19.25 -8.22 -13.63
N SER A 108 19.90 -8.40 -14.78
CA SER A 108 20.62 -9.64 -15.12
C SER A 108 21.87 -9.87 -14.24
N GLY A 109 22.44 -8.80 -13.68
CA GLY A 109 23.62 -8.87 -12.81
C GLY A 109 23.33 -9.47 -11.42
N LEU A 110 22.08 -9.39 -10.94
CA LEU A 110 21.74 -9.77 -9.56
C LEU A 110 21.38 -11.26 -9.40
N LEU A 111 21.10 -11.97 -10.50
CA LEU A 111 20.67 -13.37 -10.49
C LEU A 111 21.81 -14.40 -10.64
N THR A 112 23.06 -13.97 -10.85
CA THR A 112 24.20 -14.88 -11.15
C THR A 112 25.18 -15.08 -9.97
N MET A 113 24.89 -14.59 -8.76
CA MET A 113 25.77 -14.83 -7.60
C MET A 113 25.07 -15.59 -6.49
N SER A 114 24.69 -16.84 -6.75
CA SER A 114 24.42 -17.85 -5.73
C SER A 114 24.50 -19.27 -6.30
N GLU A 115 25.69 -19.70 -6.69
CA GLU A 115 26.04 -21.13 -6.64
C GLU A 115 27.21 -21.29 -5.66
N PRO A 116 27.05 -22.05 -4.56
CA PRO A 116 28.16 -22.36 -3.70
C PRO A 116 29.01 -23.43 -4.37
N SER A 117 30.29 -23.15 -4.48
CA SER A 117 31.33 -24.11 -4.85
C SER A 117 31.38 -25.25 -3.83
N GLU A 118 31.02 -26.47 -4.25
CA GLU A 118 31.40 -27.69 -3.54
C GLU A 118 32.52 -28.42 -4.31
N ASN A 119 33.61 -28.63 -3.57
CA ASN A 119 34.82 -29.38 -3.95
C ASN A 119 34.53 -30.88 -4.03
N PHE A 120 34.96 -31.56 -5.10
CA PHE A 120 36.03 -32.59 -5.13
C PHE A 120 36.11 -33.25 -6.52
#